data_AF-A0A7Y2IT60-F1
#
_entry.id   AF-A0A7Y2IT60-F1
#
_cell.length_a   1.000
_cell.length_b   1.000
_cell.length_c   1.000
_cell.angle_alpha   90.00
_cell.angle_beta   90.00
_cell.angle_gamma   90.00
#
_symmetry.space_group_name_H-M   'P 1'
#
loop_
_entity.id
_entity.type
_entity.pdbx_description
1 polymer ?
#
loop_
_entity_poly.entity_id
_entity_poly.type
_entity_poly.pdbx_seq_one_letter_code
_entity_poly.pdbx_strand_id
1 'polypeptide(L)'
;AAELTGASTPQPPAPATSEAVSGFVGGLIRALGSAHSEAASPGAGARKVASAVSKVFRAWRTDEAERRLRSVARGAYHRGMLSGLGSLGVSKVLAIESGTPCDECPAREGLQWGVADDPPAGTVLPPALSSCACTVVPAR
;
A
#
# COMPACT_ATOMS: atom_id res chain seq x y z
N ALA A 1 -31.77 27.75 -1.44
CA ALA A 1 -31.44 26.40 -0.94
C ALA A 1 -30.55 25.75 -1.98
N ALA A 2 -29.28 25.48 -1.66
CA ALA A 2 -28.33 24.89 -2.60
C ALA A 2 -28.52 23.37 -2.60
N GLU A 3 -28.80 22.81 -3.78
CA GLU A 3 -28.94 21.37 -3.97
C GLU A 3 -27.60 20.66 -3.73
N LEU A 4 -27.59 19.76 -2.76
CA LEU A 4 -26.53 18.77 -2.56
C LEU A 4 -26.69 17.66 -3.61
N THR A 5 -26.37 17.94 -4.87
CA THR A 5 -26.24 16.87 -5.86
C THR A 5 -24.95 16.11 -5.55
N GLY A 6 -25.09 14.88 -5.07
CA GLY A 6 -23.98 13.96 -4.89
C GLY A 6 -23.34 13.69 -6.24
N ALA A 7 -22.34 14.48 -6.61
CA ALA A 7 -21.50 14.22 -7.76
C ALA A 7 -20.88 12.83 -7.53
N SER A 8 -21.28 11.86 -8.38
CA SER A 8 -20.70 10.53 -8.38
C SER A 8 -19.18 10.70 -8.48
N THR A 9 -18.46 10.30 -7.44
CA THR A 9 -17.01 10.43 -7.41
C THR A 9 -16.48 9.67 -8.63
N PRO A 10 -15.75 10.32 -9.56
CA PRO A 10 -15.27 9.66 -10.75
C PRO A 10 -14.52 8.39 -10.33
N GLN A 11 -15.05 7.23 -10.72
CA GLN A 11 -14.38 5.98 -10.42
C GLN A 11 -13.13 5.94 -11.30
N PRO A 12 -11.91 6.00 -10.72
CA PRO A 12 -10.71 5.98 -11.53
C PRO A 12 -10.64 4.65 -12.30
N PRO A 13 -10.18 4.66 -13.56
CA PRO A 13 -10.01 3.44 -14.35
C PRO A 13 -9.07 2.51 -13.58
N ALA A 14 -9.46 1.25 -13.38
CA ALA A 14 -8.68 0.31 -12.58
C ALA A 14 -7.36 -0.04 -13.28
N PRO A 15 -6.19 0.39 -12.79
CA PRO A 15 -4.93 -0.17 -13.23
C PRO A 15 -4.57 -1.25 -12.22
N ALA A 16 -4.94 -2.49 -12.51
CA ALA A 16 -4.23 -3.60 -11.89
C ALA A 16 -2.83 -3.60 -12.51
N THR A 17 -1.88 -2.90 -11.90
CA THR A 17 -0.49 -3.00 -12.35
C THR A 17 -0.11 -4.49 -12.25
N SER A 18 0.36 -5.06 -13.36
CA SER A 18 0.69 -6.49 -13.47
C SER A 18 1.64 -6.94 -12.35
N GLU A 19 2.48 -6.02 -11.86
CA GLU A 19 3.40 -6.23 -10.75
C GLU A 19 2.71 -6.44 -9.40
N ALA A 20 1.68 -5.65 -9.04
CA ALA A 20 0.99 -5.80 -7.77
C ALA A 20 0.22 -7.14 -7.70
N VAL A 21 -0.39 -7.54 -8.82
CA VAL A 21 -1.05 -8.84 -8.97
C VAL A 21 -0.03 -9.97 -8.86
N SER A 22 1.09 -9.87 -9.58
CA SER A 22 2.18 -10.85 -9.51
C SER A 22 2.75 -10.99 -8.10
N GLY A 23 2.95 -9.87 -7.38
CA GLY A 23 3.41 -9.87 -6.00
C GLY A 23 2.40 -10.48 -5.02
N PHE A 24 1.09 -10.29 -5.25
CA PHE A 24 0.04 -10.96 -4.48
C PHE A 24 0.05 -12.47 -4.73
N VAL A 25 0.01 -12.90 -5.99
CA VAL A 25 -0.01 -14.32 -6.37
C VAL A 25 1.24 -15.05 -5.88
N GLY A 26 2.43 -14.49 -6.11
CA GLY A 26 3.69 -15.08 -5.66
C GLY A 26 3.82 -15.11 -4.14
N GLY A 27 3.23 -14.15 -3.43
CA GLY A 27 3.13 -14.18 -1.98
C GLY A 27 2.23 -15.31 -1.47
N LEU A 28 1.04 -15.47 -2.07
CA LEU A 28 0.08 -16.51 -1.69
C LEU A 28 0.66 -17.92 -1.93
N ILE A 29 1.27 -18.15 -3.10
CA ILE A 29 1.91 -19.44 -3.43
C ILE A 29 2.97 -19.80 -2.39
N ARG A 30 3.84 -18.84 -2.03
CA ARG A 30 4.86 -19.07 -1.00
C ARG A 30 4.24 -19.40 0.35
N ALA A 31 3.24 -18.65 0.79
CA ALA A 31 2.58 -18.88 2.08
C ALA A 31 1.88 -20.25 2.15
N LEU A 32 1.19 -20.65 1.08
CA LEU A 32 0.57 -21.97 0.98
C LEU A 32 1.62 -23.09 0.96
N GLY A 33 2.73 -22.88 0.24
CA GLY A 33 3.87 -23.80 0.19
C GLY A 33 4.53 -23.99 1.57
N SER A 34 4.77 -22.91 2.30
CA SER A 34 5.30 -22.96 3.67
C SER A 34 4.37 -23.74 4.59
N ALA A 35 3.07 -23.40 4.62
CA ALA A 35 2.09 -24.10 5.46
C ALA A 35 1.92 -25.57 5.08
N HIS A 36 2.04 -25.91 3.80
CA HIS A 36 2.07 -27.29 3.35
C HIS A 36 3.31 -28.01 3.91
N SER A 37 4.50 -27.45 3.72
CA SER A 37 5.76 -28.06 4.18
C SER A 37 5.81 -28.27 5.70
N GLU A 38 5.33 -27.30 6.48
CA GLU A 38 5.26 -27.38 7.94
C GLU A 38 4.26 -28.44 8.42
N ALA A 39 3.12 -28.58 7.73
CA ALA A 39 2.09 -29.55 8.09
C ALA A 39 2.41 -30.98 7.63
N ALA A 40 3.23 -31.14 6.59
CA ALA A 40 3.57 -32.41 5.94
C ALA A 40 4.73 -33.17 6.62
N SER A 41 4.67 -33.34 7.94
CA SER A 41 5.62 -34.20 8.67
C SER A 41 5.40 -35.68 8.33
N PRO A 42 6.40 -36.56 8.47
CA PRO A 42 6.21 -38.01 8.32
C PRO A 42 5.07 -38.51 9.21
N GLY A 43 4.09 -39.22 8.62
CA GLY A 43 2.88 -39.68 9.32
C GLY A 43 1.77 -38.63 9.48
N ALA A 44 1.93 -37.41 8.95
CA ALA A 44 0.87 -36.41 8.96
C ALA A 44 -0.30 -36.84 8.05
N GLY A 45 -1.51 -36.85 8.60
CA GLY A 45 -2.71 -37.16 7.84
C GLY A 45 -3.13 -36.04 6.88
N ALA A 46 -3.70 -36.40 5.73
CA ALA A 46 -4.17 -35.46 4.70
C ALA A 46 -5.07 -34.34 5.23
N ARG A 47 -5.90 -34.63 6.25
CA ARG A 47 -6.77 -33.63 6.91
C ARG A 47 -5.98 -32.52 7.61
N LYS A 48 -4.83 -32.84 8.22
CA LYS A 48 -3.97 -31.85 8.89
C LYS A 48 -3.40 -30.87 7.87
N VAL A 49 -2.85 -31.39 6.77
CA VAL A 49 -2.30 -30.58 5.67
C VAL A 49 -3.39 -29.69 5.06
N ALA A 50 -4.54 -30.27 4.71
CA ALA A 50 -5.66 -29.51 4.15
C ALA A 50 -6.15 -28.39 5.09
N SER A 51 -6.21 -28.66 6.41
CA SER A 51 -6.57 -27.66 7.42
C SER A 51 -5.57 -26.51 7.48
N ALA A 52 -4.26 -26.80 7.46
CA ALA A 52 -3.21 -25.78 7.49
C ALA A 52 -3.27 -24.86 6.26
N VAL A 53 -3.33 -25.44 5.06
CA VAL A 53 -3.44 -24.70 3.80
C VAL A 53 -4.74 -23.86 3.76
N SER A 54 -5.86 -24.42 4.22
CA SER A 54 -7.15 -23.71 4.27
C SER A 54 -7.15 -22.52 5.25
N LYS A 55 -6.40 -22.59 6.35
CA LYS A 55 -6.23 -21.46 7.27
C LYS A 55 -5.48 -20.32 6.59
N VAL A 56 -4.36 -20.61 5.92
CA VAL A 56 -3.59 -19.61 5.17
C VAL A 56 -4.42 -18.98 4.06
N PHE A 57 -5.11 -19.79 3.25
CA PHE A 57 -5.97 -19.26 2.19
C PHE A 57 -7.02 -18.28 2.72
N ARG A 58 -7.68 -18.62 3.85
CA ARG A 58 -8.70 -17.74 4.44
C ARG A 58 -8.12 -16.42 4.92
N ALA A 59 -6.97 -16.43 5.59
CA ALA A 59 -6.28 -15.22 6.02
C ALA A 59 -5.83 -14.35 4.84
N TRP A 60 -5.39 -14.99 3.75
CA TRP A 60 -4.95 -14.29 2.55
C TRP A 60 -6.09 -13.65 1.75
N ARG A 61 -7.20 -14.38 1.61
CA ARG A 61 -8.40 -13.95 0.88
C ARG A 61 -8.98 -12.64 1.43
N THR A 62 -8.83 -12.37 2.72
CA THR A 62 -9.40 -11.19 3.38
C THR A 62 -8.30 -10.24 3.83
N ASP A 63 -7.61 -10.56 4.92
CA ASP A 63 -6.83 -9.61 5.70
C ASP A 63 -5.58 -9.16 4.93
N GLU A 64 -4.88 -10.12 4.29
CA GLU A 64 -3.70 -9.80 3.50
C GLU A 64 -4.06 -9.12 2.18
N ALA A 65 -5.18 -9.52 1.55
CA ALA A 65 -5.70 -8.84 0.37
C ALA A 65 -6.02 -7.38 0.67
N GLU A 66 -6.73 -7.12 1.77
CA GLU A 66 -7.07 -5.76 2.21
C GLU A 66 -5.82 -4.95 2.57
N ARG A 67 -4.87 -5.54 3.30
CA ARG A 67 -3.61 -4.88 3.67
C ARG A 67 -2.83 -4.43 2.43
N ARG A 68 -2.71 -5.30 1.43
CA ARG A 68 -2.01 -5.01 0.18
C ARG A 68 -2.77 -3.99 -0.67
N LEU A 69 -4.09 -4.11 -0.75
CA LEU A 69 -4.92 -3.14 -1.46
C LEU A 69 -4.80 -1.74 -0.83
N ARG A 70 -4.80 -1.64 0.50
CA ARG A 70 -4.57 -0.37 1.21
C ARG A 70 -3.20 0.23 0.89
N SER A 71 -2.14 -0.59 0.85
CA SER A 71 -0.80 -0.13 0.46
C SER A 71 -0.78 0.42 -0.97
N VAL A 72 -1.33 -0.32 -1.94
CA VAL A 72 -1.43 0.12 -3.34
C VAL A 72 -2.25 1.40 -3.47
N ALA A 73 -3.42 1.46 -2.82
CA ALA A 73 -4.32 2.61 -2.86
C ALA A 73 -3.65 3.87 -2.31
N ARG A 74 -2.94 3.76 -1.18
CA ARG A 74 -2.20 4.88 -0.60
C ARG A 74 -1.03 5.32 -1.48
N GLY A 75 -0.27 4.39 -2.06
CA GLY A 75 0.81 4.74 -2.99
C GLY A 75 0.27 5.41 -4.27
N ALA A 76 -0.91 5.01 -4.76
CA ALA A 76 -1.58 5.66 -5.88
C ALA A 76 -2.09 7.06 -5.50
N TYR A 77 -2.67 7.22 -4.31
CA TYR A 77 -3.12 8.51 -3.79
C TYR A 77 -1.98 9.55 -3.77
N HIS A 78 -0.81 9.20 -3.23
CA HIS A 78 0.31 10.16 -3.16
C HIS A 78 0.90 10.49 -4.53
N ARG A 79 1.01 9.51 -5.44
CA ARG A 79 1.42 9.77 -6.83
C ARG A 79 0.45 10.70 -7.56
N GLY A 80 -0.86 10.45 -7.42
CA GLY A 80 -1.89 11.31 -8.00
C GLY A 80 -1.87 12.72 -7.40
N MET A 81 -1.66 12.82 -6.09
CA MET A 81 -1.52 14.10 -5.39
C MET A 81 -0.29 14.89 -5.88
N LEU A 82 0.88 14.26 -5.99
CA LEU A 82 2.07 14.91 -6.56
C LEU A 82 1.83 15.39 -8.01
N SER A 83 1.24 14.54 -8.85
CA SER A 83 0.89 14.91 -10.23
C SER A 83 -0.08 16.11 -10.29
N GLY A 84 -1.08 16.13 -9.40
CA GLY A 84 -2.03 17.23 -9.29
C GLY A 84 -1.37 18.52 -8.80
N LEU A 85 -0.55 18.45 -7.76
CA LEU A 85 0.19 19.59 -7.22
C LEU A 85 1.14 20.20 -8.26
N GLY A 86 1.86 19.36 -9.01
CA GLY A 86 2.71 19.82 -10.11
C GLY A 86 1.92 20.53 -11.21
N SER A 87 0.71 20.03 -11.54
CA SER A 87 -0.19 20.67 -12.51
C SER A 87 -0.70 22.04 -12.05
N LEU A 88 -0.70 22.30 -10.74
CA LEU A 88 -1.07 23.58 -10.13
C LEU A 88 0.12 24.53 -9.93
N GLY A 89 1.32 24.15 -10.38
CA GLY A 89 2.52 24.99 -10.26
C GLY A 89 3.20 24.94 -8.89
N VAL A 90 2.83 24.00 -8.02
CA VAL A 90 3.56 23.77 -6.76
C VAL A 90 4.93 23.19 -7.08
N SER A 91 6.00 23.90 -6.71
CA SER A 91 7.37 23.47 -7.02
C SER A 91 7.96 22.55 -5.95
N LYS A 92 7.57 22.73 -4.69
CA LYS A 92 8.10 21.98 -3.55
C LYS A 92 7.01 21.41 -2.67
N VAL A 93 7.32 20.26 -2.08
CA VAL A 93 6.46 19.56 -1.13
C VAL A 93 7.25 19.13 0.10
N LEU A 94 6.55 18.86 1.20
CA LEU A 94 7.09 18.15 2.35
C LEU A 94 6.12 17.04 2.79
N ALA A 95 6.65 16.06 3.50
CA ALA A 95 5.82 15.09 4.20
C ALA A 95 5.47 15.61 5.60
N ILE A 96 4.24 15.34 6.04
CA ILE A 96 3.78 15.59 7.41
C ILE A 96 3.22 14.31 8.02
N GLU A 97 3.30 14.23 9.33
CA GLU A 97 2.70 13.15 10.10
C GLU A 97 1.18 13.33 10.13
N SER A 98 0.44 12.36 9.60
CA SER A 98 -1.03 12.30 9.70
C SER A 98 -1.49 11.30 10.76
N GLY A 99 -0.55 10.60 11.38
CA GLY A 99 -0.73 9.60 12.44
C GLY A 99 0.64 9.09 12.88
N THR A 100 0.80 7.78 13.09
CA THR A 100 2.09 7.19 13.46
C THR A 100 3.04 7.07 12.24
N PRO A 101 4.16 7.81 12.20
CA PRO A 101 5.16 7.68 11.14
C PRO A 101 6.04 6.44 11.35
N CYS A 102 6.36 5.73 10.27
CA CYS A 102 7.44 4.74 10.31
C CYS A 102 8.82 5.41 10.20
N ASP A 103 9.88 4.63 10.38
CA ASP A 103 11.25 5.13 10.35
C ASP A 103 11.70 5.56 8.94
N GLU A 104 11.14 4.95 7.89
CA GLU A 104 11.41 5.32 6.48
C GLU A 104 10.60 6.54 6.00
N CYS A 105 9.78 7.14 6.87
CA CYS A 105 8.91 8.25 6.48
C CYS A 105 9.65 9.59 6.47
N PRO A 106 9.64 10.34 5.35
CA PRO A 106 10.31 11.65 5.26
C PRO A 106 9.73 12.72 6.20
N ALA A 107 8.53 12.51 6.76
CA ALA A 107 7.89 13.45 7.69
C ALA A 107 8.71 13.68 8.97
N ARG A 108 9.52 12.69 9.38
CA ARG A 108 10.37 12.79 10.58
C ARG A 108 11.50 13.80 10.44
N GLU A 109 11.98 13.98 9.22
CA GLU A 109 13.12 14.86 8.94
C GLU A 109 12.69 16.26 8.53
N GLY A 110 11.38 16.46 8.24
CA GLY A 110 10.85 17.75 7.79
C GLY A 110 11.46 18.24 6.48
N LEU A 111 12.05 17.34 5.70
CA LEU A 111 12.73 17.67 4.44
C LEU A 111 11.73 18.03 3.35
N GLN A 112 12.11 19.00 2.53
CA GLN A 112 11.39 19.41 1.35
C GLN A 112 12.09 18.85 0.10
N TRP A 113 11.30 18.46 -0.89
CA TRP A 113 11.81 18.06 -2.20
C TRP A 113 10.93 18.63 -3.32
N GLY A 114 11.44 18.61 -4.55
CA GLY A 114 10.67 19.06 -5.70
C GLY A 114 9.52 18.11 -6.00
N VAL A 115 8.37 18.64 -6.41
CA VAL A 115 7.17 17.82 -6.67
C VAL A 115 7.38 16.74 -7.76
N ALA A 116 8.31 17.00 -8.68
CA ALA A 116 8.68 16.13 -9.78
C ALA A 116 9.96 15.31 -9.50
N ASP A 117 10.62 15.57 -8.38
CA ASP A 117 11.85 14.90 -7.98
C ASP A 117 11.53 13.67 -7.11
N ASP A 118 12.50 12.76 -7.02
CA ASP A 118 12.42 11.66 -6.07
C ASP A 118 12.44 12.18 -4.62
N PRO A 119 11.84 11.43 -3.67
CA PRO A 119 11.95 11.73 -2.24
C PRO A 119 13.41 11.83 -1.79
N PRO A 120 13.71 12.55 -0.69
CA PRO A 120 15.05 12.64 -0.13
C PRO A 120 15.72 11.28 0.03
N ALA A 121 17.03 11.23 -0.21
CA ALA A 121 17.79 9.99 -0.18
C ALA A 121 17.62 9.26 1.16
N GLY A 122 17.34 7.96 1.11
CA GLY A 122 17.08 7.13 2.29
C GLY A 122 15.63 7.14 2.78
N THR A 123 14.76 7.93 2.16
CA THR A 123 13.31 7.95 2.45
C THR A 123 12.51 7.34 1.30
N VAL A 124 11.25 6.97 1.58
CA VAL A 124 10.32 6.46 0.56
C VAL A 124 9.08 7.36 0.52
N LEU A 125 8.52 7.54 -0.68
CA LEU A 125 7.27 8.27 -0.85
C LEU A 125 6.19 7.65 0.05
N PRO A 126 5.47 8.44 0.87
CA PRO A 126 4.44 7.89 1.72
C PRO A 126 3.39 7.08 0.94
N PRO A 127 2.87 6.00 1.53
CA PRO A 127 3.36 5.35 2.74
C PRO A 127 4.55 4.43 2.44
N ALA A 128 5.61 4.51 3.24
CA ALA A 128 6.71 3.54 3.13
C ALA A 128 6.28 2.14 3.61
N LEU A 129 5.47 2.08 4.68
CA LEU A 129 4.94 0.83 5.24
C LEU A 129 3.41 0.85 5.37
N SER A 130 2.77 -0.32 5.43
CA SER A 130 1.31 -0.42 5.58
C SER A 130 0.78 0.18 6.88
N SER A 131 1.62 0.28 7.91
CA SER A 131 1.32 0.93 9.20
C SER A 131 1.68 2.42 9.22
N CYS A 132 2.42 2.93 8.23
CA CYS A 132 2.85 4.31 8.17
C CYS A 132 1.67 5.25 7.87
N ALA A 133 1.51 6.29 8.68
CA ALA A 133 0.55 7.37 8.48
C ALA A 133 1.28 8.71 8.32
N CYS A 134 1.75 8.93 7.08
CA CYS A 134 2.28 10.21 6.63
C CYS A 134 1.56 10.63 5.36
N THR A 135 1.49 11.92 5.10
CA THR A 135 0.98 12.48 3.84
C THR A 135 1.88 13.58 3.31
N VAL A 136 1.68 13.96 2.05
CA VAL A 136 2.46 15.02 1.38
C VAL A 136 1.61 16.28 1.30
N VAL A 137 2.22 17.43 1.57
CA VAL A 137 1.60 18.76 1.46
C VAL A 137 2.52 19.72 0.71
N PRO A 138 1.97 20.78 0.09
CA PRO A 138 2.78 21.86 -0.47
C PRO A 138 3.72 22.46 0.59
N ALA A 139 4.98 22.66 0.22
CA ALA A 139 5.89 23.45 1.02
C ALA A 139 5.54 24.94 0.90
N ARG A 140 5.69 25.67 2.00
CA ARG A 140 5.51 27.12 2.02
C ARG A 140 6.73 27.83 1.44
#